data_AF-A0A0C2MIF2-F1
#
_entry.id   AF-A0A0C2MIF2-F1
#
_cell.length_a   1.000
_cell.length_b   1.000
_cell.length_c   1.000
_cell.angle_alpha   90.00
_cell.angle_beta   90.00
_cell.angle_gamma   90.00
#
_symmetry.space_group_name_H-M   'P 1'
#
loop_
_entity.id
_entity.type
_entity.pdbx_description
1 polymer ?
#
loop_
_entity_poly.entity_id
_entity_poly.type
_entity_poly.pdbx_seq_one_letter_code
_entity_poly.pdbx_strand_id
1 'polypeptide(L)'
;MCISLNGKAIAQVFYSYQKSRTTPIISSNPQPVKITTCIPKKAKLQHSLFLLEREQNFFRPAVVECTEKDIKNKEWLFDLEQKIENIKDKIKELLESIQDLSFVGLIQLQIQMSVYNEELKKATEERDAFMKVIDTDKERCDHYKLKNERNEYAIQQVKKELEDPKIC
;
A
#
# COMPACT_ATOMS: atom_id res chain seq x y z
N MET A 1 -13.62 22.61 1.25
CA MET A 1 -14.62 22.14 0.27
C MET A 1 -14.35 20.66 0.03
N CYS A 2 -15.20 19.78 0.56
CA CYS A 2 -15.06 18.34 0.44
C CYS A 2 -15.92 17.85 -0.73
N ILE A 3 -15.33 17.15 -1.71
CA ILE A 3 -16.10 16.31 -2.63
C ILE A 3 -15.79 14.87 -2.27
N SER A 4 -16.68 14.32 -1.47
CA SER A 4 -16.81 12.89 -1.22
C SER A 4 -17.48 12.24 -2.42
N LEU A 5 -16.85 11.24 -3.03
CA LEU A 5 -17.51 10.32 -3.95
C LEU A 5 -17.33 8.89 -3.43
N ASN A 6 -18.27 8.53 -2.56
CA ASN A 6 -18.92 7.23 -2.40
C ASN A 6 -18.17 6.01 -2.95
N GLY A 7 -17.60 5.25 -2.02
CA GLY A 7 -17.49 3.81 -2.15
C GLY A 7 -18.89 3.19 -2.14
N LYS A 8 -19.25 2.51 -3.23
CA LYS A 8 -20.17 1.37 -3.36
C LYS A 8 -20.54 1.24 -4.83
N ALA A 9 -20.12 0.13 -5.45
CA ALA A 9 -20.85 -0.61 -6.50
C ALA A 9 -19.88 -1.30 -7.48
N ILE A 10 -19.32 -2.45 -7.08
CA ILE A 10 -19.03 -3.53 -8.04
C ILE A 10 -19.43 -4.85 -7.38
N ALA A 11 -20.73 -5.00 -7.12
CA ALA A 11 -21.33 -6.26 -6.73
C ALA A 11 -22.78 -6.27 -7.24
N GLN A 12 -22.94 -6.30 -8.56
CA GLN A 12 -24.22 -6.58 -9.20
C GLN A 12 -23.98 -7.55 -10.35
N VAL A 13 -23.87 -8.82 -9.96
CA VAL A 13 -24.12 -9.98 -10.82
C VAL A 13 -25.62 -9.96 -11.13
N PHE A 14 -26.01 -9.34 -12.25
CA PHE A 14 -27.40 -9.43 -12.72
C PHE A 14 -27.56 -10.65 -13.62
N TYR A 15 -28.33 -11.60 -13.10
CA TYR A 15 -29.09 -12.58 -13.86
C TYR A 15 -30.11 -11.86 -14.75
N SER A 16 -30.11 -12.16 -16.05
CA SER A 16 -31.29 -12.05 -16.89
C SER A 16 -31.30 -13.19 -17.93
N TYR A 17 -31.93 -14.28 -17.54
CA TYR A 17 -32.43 -15.31 -18.44
C TYR A 17 -33.74 -14.79 -19.05
N GLN A 18 -33.81 -14.52 -20.36
CA GLN A 18 -35.10 -14.42 -21.05
C GLN A 18 -35.08 -14.92 -22.50
N LYS A 19 -35.88 -15.97 -22.69
CA LYS A 19 -36.73 -16.35 -23.84
C LYS A 19 -36.08 -16.64 -25.19
N SER A 20 -35.83 -17.93 -25.37
CA SER A 20 -35.99 -18.66 -26.63
C SER A 20 -37.31 -18.33 -27.35
N ARG A 21 -37.22 -17.95 -28.62
CA ARG A 21 -38.32 -18.12 -29.60
C ARG A 21 -37.98 -19.33 -30.46
N THR A 22 -38.81 -20.36 -30.35
CA THR A 22 -38.76 -21.57 -31.16
C THR A 22 -39.71 -21.39 -32.34
N THR A 23 -39.20 -21.44 -33.57
CA THR A 23 -39.99 -21.70 -34.77
C THR A 23 -39.87 -23.20 -35.06
N PRO A 24 -40.96 -23.96 -35.26
CA PRO A 24 -40.83 -25.38 -35.58
C PRO A 24 -40.51 -25.53 -37.07
N ILE A 25 -39.32 -26.04 -37.39
CA ILE A 25 -39.06 -26.68 -38.68
C ILE A 25 -39.05 -28.18 -38.39
N ILE A 26 -40.09 -28.86 -38.86
CA ILE A 26 -40.13 -30.32 -38.92
C ILE A 26 -39.08 -30.72 -39.96
N SER A 27 -37.98 -31.31 -39.51
CA SER A 27 -37.06 -32.05 -40.36
C SER A 27 -36.71 -33.35 -39.67
N SER A 28 -37.19 -34.44 -40.25
CA SER A 28 -37.01 -35.82 -39.85
C SER A 28 -35.58 -36.28 -40.14
N ASN A 29 -34.70 -36.22 -39.14
CA ASN A 29 -33.53 -37.09 -39.01
C ASN A 29 -32.88 -36.94 -37.62
N PRO A 30 -32.91 -37.95 -36.74
CA PRO A 30 -32.28 -37.85 -35.42
C PRO A 30 -30.80 -38.21 -35.54
N GLN A 31 -29.97 -37.28 -36.04
CA GLN A 31 -28.57 -37.29 -35.64
C GLN A 31 -28.49 -36.72 -34.21
N PRO A 32 -27.71 -37.31 -33.29
CA PRO A 32 -27.50 -36.72 -31.99
C PRO A 32 -26.72 -35.42 -32.20
N VAL A 33 -27.45 -34.30 -32.25
CA VAL A 33 -26.86 -32.97 -32.17
C VAL A 33 -26.17 -32.92 -30.81
N LYS A 34 -24.85 -33.18 -30.79
CA LYS A 34 -24.01 -32.83 -29.66
C LYS A 34 -24.08 -31.31 -29.54
N ILE A 35 -25.03 -30.82 -28.76
CA ILE A 35 -25.02 -29.44 -28.30
C ILE A 35 -23.80 -29.36 -27.39
N THR A 36 -22.65 -28.99 -27.93
CA THR A 36 -21.55 -28.47 -27.14
C THR A 36 -22.00 -27.12 -26.62
N THR A 37 -22.79 -27.14 -25.55
CA THR A 37 -23.13 -25.95 -24.77
C THR A 37 -21.83 -25.43 -24.17
N CYS A 38 -21.23 -24.47 -24.85
CA CYS A 38 -20.13 -23.69 -24.32
C CYS A 38 -20.71 -22.44 -23.64
N ILE A 39 -20.04 -21.96 -22.59
CA ILE A 39 -20.46 -20.81 -21.79
C ILE A 39 -19.82 -19.56 -22.43
N PRO A 40 -20.60 -18.60 -22.98
CA PRO A 40 -20.07 -17.50 -23.76
C PRO A 40 -19.53 -16.36 -22.88
N LYS A 41 -18.30 -16.47 -22.39
CA LYS A 41 -17.67 -15.52 -21.45
C LYS A 41 -16.21 -15.17 -21.79
N LYS A 42 -15.58 -15.83 -22.76
CA LYS A 42 -14.15 -15.72 -23.09
C LYS A 42 -13.73 -14.29 -23.36
N ALA A 43 -14.46 -13.57 -24.21
CA ALA A 43 -14.15 -12.17 -24.51
C ALA A 43 -14.22 -11.28 -23.26
N LYS A 44 -15.20 -11.53 -22.38
CA LYS A 44 -15.35 -10.80 -21.12
C LYS A 44 -14.19 -11.10 -20.16
N LEU A 45 -13.82 -12.37 -20.03
CA LEU A 45 -12.68 -12.80 -19.20
C LEU A 45 -11.35 -12.27 -19.73
N GLN A 46 -11.12 -12.28 -21.05
CA GLN A 46 -9.94 -11.69 -21.68
C GLN A 46 -9.86 -10.18 -21.43
N HIS A 47 -10.99 -9.47 -21.53
CA HIS A 47 -11.03 -8.05 -21.22
C HIS A 47 -10.76 -7.77 -19.74
N SER A 48 -11.36 -8.53 -18.82
CA SER A 48 -11.08 -8.44 -17.39
C SER A 48 -9.61 -8.73 -17.08
N LEU A 49 -9.03 -9.75 -17.72
CA LEU A 49 -7.61 -10.08 -17.56
C LEU A 49 -6.73 -8.90 -17.99
N PHE A 50 -6.99 -8.31 -19.16
CA PHE A 50 -6.27 -7.14 -19.64
C PHE A 50 -6.31 -5.96 -18.67
N LEU A 51 -7.50 -5.65 -18.11
CA LEU A 51 -7.65 -4.56 -17.14
C LEU A 51 -6.88 -4.85 -15.85
N LEU A 52 -6.98 -6.07 -15.32
CA LEU A 52 -6.28 -6.48 -14.10
C LEU A 52 -4.76 -6.47 -14.29
N GLU A 53 -4.25 -6.98 -15.40
CA GLU A 53 -2.81 -6.96 -15.71
C GLU A 53 -2.30 -5.53 -15.90
N ARG A 54 -3.10 -4.64 -16.51
CA ARG A 54 -2.79 -3.22 -16.62
C ARG A 54 -2.68 -2.56 -15.23
N GLU A 55 -3.63 -2.82 -14.33
CA GLU A 55 -3.56 -2.30 -12.96
C GLU A 55 -2.38 -2.90 -12.17
N GLN A 56 -2.12 -4.20 -12.34
CA GLN A 56 -0.99 -4.89 -11.68
C GLN A 56 0.34 -4.26 -12.07
N ASN A 57 0.49 -3.85 -13.34
CA ASN A 57 1.70 -3.17 -13.82
C ASN A 57 1.91 -1.79 -13.17
N PHE A 58 0.87 -1.17 -12.61
CA PHE A 58 0.99 0.03 -11.80
C PHE A 58 1.34 -0.30 -10.34
N PHE A 59 0.63 -1.23 -9.71
CA PHE A 59 0.80 -1.48 -8.28
C PHE A 59 2.08 -2.25 -7.94
N ARG A 60 2.54 -3.16 -8.80
CA ARG A 60 3.76 -3.94 -8.55
C ARG A 60 5.00 -3.06 -8.31
N PRO A 61 5.36 -2.11 -9.20
CA PRO A 61 6.49 -1.22 -8.94
C PRO A 61 6.24 -0.29 -7.75
N ALA A 62 5.00 0.16 -7.54
CA ALA A 62 4.66 1.01 -6.39
C ALA A 62 4.87 0.31 -5.03
N VAL A 63 4.63 -1.01 -4.96
CA VAL A 63 4.91 -1.81 -3.76
C VAL A 63 6.41 -1.97 -3.52
N VAL A 64 7.21 -2.13 -4.57
CA VAL A 64 8.68 -2.17 -4.47
C VAL A 64 9.20 -0.84 -3.94
N GLU A 65 8.78 0.28 -4.55
CA GLU A 65 9.15 1.63 -4.10
C GLU A 65 8.76 1.88 -2.63
N CYS A 66 7.55 1.46 -2.24
CA CYS A 66 7.11 1.53 -0.84
C CYS A 66 8.01 0.74 0.12
N THR A 67 8.50 -0.42 -0.31
CA THR A 67 9.37 -1.27 0.52
C THR A 67 10.75 -0.64 0.67
N GLU A 68 11.33 -0.11 -0.41
CA GLU A 68 12.60 0.61 -0.37
C GLU A 68 12.51 1.88 0.47
N LYS A 69 11.40 2.62 0.35
CA LYS A 69 11.16 3.84 1.13
C LYS A 69 11.00 3.53 2.62
N ASP A 70 10.29 2.44 2.98
CA ASP A 70 10.14 2.01 4.38
C ASP A 70 11.50 1.66 5.01
N ILE A 71 12.40 1.01 4.27
CA ILE A 71 13.76 0.72 4.73
C ILE A 71 14.52 2.02 5.01
N LYS A 72 14.55 2.95 4.04
CA LYS A 72 15.22 4.25 4.20
C LYS A 72 14.63 5.08 5.33
N ASN A 73 13.31 5.03 5.52
CA ASN A 73 12.64 5.74 6.59
C ASN A 73 13.04 5.18 7.97
N LYS A 74 13.18 3.86 8.10
CA LYS A 74 13.67 3.22 9.33
C LYS A 74 15.12 3.58 9.64
N GLU A 75 15.98 3.59 8.64
CA GLU A 75 17.38 4.02 8.77
C GLU A 75 17.45 5.47 9.24
N TRP A 76 16.72 6.38 8.58
CA TRP A 76 16.75 7.79 8.95
C TRP A 76 16.15 8.06 10.33
N LEU A 77 15.08 7.35 10.71
CA LEU A 77 14.51 7.45 12.05
C LEU A 77 15.51 6.97 13.11
N PHE A 78 16.20 5.86 12.86
CA PHE A 78 17.25 5.35 13.74
C PHE A 78 18.37 6.36 13.95
N ASP A 79 18.85 7.00 12.88
CA ASP A 79 19.88 8.04 12.95
C ASP A 79 19.44 9.24 13.80
N LEU A 80 18.17 9.67 13.66
CA LEU A 80 17.59 10.75 14.46
C LEU A 80 17.47 10.36 15.94
N GLU A 81 17.04 9.14 16.24
CA GLU A 81 16.94 8.63 17.61
C GLU A 81 18.32 8.53 18.27
N GLN A 82 19.33 8.06 17.52
CA GLN A 82 20.71 8.01 18.00
C GLN A 82 21.28 9.41 18.26
N LYS A 83 20.97 10.39 17.39
CA LYS A 83 21.37 11.79 17.59
C LYS A 83 20.73 12.37 18.86
N ILE A 84 19.45 12.12 19.09
CA ILE A 84 18.74 12.53 20.31
C ILE A 84 19.41 11.93 21.54
N GLU A 85 19.71 10.63 21.52
CA GLU A 85 20.32 9.96 22.67
C GLU A 85 21.72 10.50 22.97
N ASN A 86 22.55 10.68 21.94
CA ASN A 86 23.87 11.29 22.09
C ASN A 86 23.80 12.71 22.69
N ILE A 87 22.78 13.50 22.37
CA ILE A 87 22.60 14.84 22.96
C ILE A 87 22.19 14.72 24.44
N LYS A 88 21.31 13.79 24.79
CA LYS A 88 20.93 13.54 26.19
C LYS A 88 22.12 13.11 27.03
N ASP A 89 22.97 12.24 26.50
CA ASP A 89 24.18 11.79 27.19
C ASP A 89 25.13 12.97 27.44
N LYS A 90 25.35 13.83 26.46
CA LYS A 90 26.15 15.06 26.64
C LYS A 90 25.56 16.01 27.69
N ILE A 91 24.23 16.16 27.72
CA ILE A 91 23.54 16.96 28.76
C ILE A 91 23.80 16.33 30.14
N LYS A 92 23.72 15.01 30.26
CA LYS A 92 23.97 14.29 31.50
C LYS A 92 25.42 14.45 31.97
N GLU A 93 26.39 14.27 31.07
CA GLU A 93 27.82 14.48 31.35
C GLU A 93 28.09 15.91 31.85
N LEU A 94 27.46 16.92 31.22
CA LEU A 94 27.55 18.30 31.69
C LEU A 94 26.98 18.46 33.10
N LEU A 95 25.82 17.88 33.40
CA LEU A 95 25.23 17.95 34.74
C LEU A 95 26.12 17.29 35.80
N GLU A 96 26.80 16.19 35.46
CA GLU A 96 27.72 15.49 36.36
C GLU A 96 29.00 16.32 36.65
N SER A 97 29.43 17.18 35.71
CA SER A 97 30.61 18.04 35.89
C SER A 97 30.44 19.21 36.87
N ILE A 98 29.24 19.41 37.45
CA ILE A 98 28.90 20.59 38.26
C ILE A 98 29.68 20.69 39.58
N GLN A 99 30.14 19.57 40.16
CA GLN A 99 30.62 19.53 41.55
C GLN A 99 31.88 20.37 41.85
N ASP A 100 32.67 20.77 40.84
CA ASP A 100 33.97 21.44 41.06
C ASP A 100 34.17 22.74 40.24
N LEU A 101 33.08 23.41 39.82
CA LEU A 101 33.18 24.56 38.93
C LEU A 101 33.34 25.90 39.67
N SER A 102 34.30 26.70 39.19
CA SER A 102 34.39 28.13 39.52
C SER A 102 33.19 28.91 38.97
N PHE A 103 32.97 30.15 39.41
CA PHE A 103 31.90 31.02 38.88
C PHE A 103 31.95 31.16 37.34
N VAL A 104 33.15 31.28 36.77
CA VAL A 104 33.34 31.31 35.31
C VAL A 104 32.98 29.96 34.67
N GLY A 105 33.37 28.86 35.32
CA GLY A 105 33.00 27.50 34.90
C GLY A 105 31.48 27.27 34.89
N LEU A 106 30.76 27.80 35.88
CA LEU A 106 29.30 27.73 35.96
C LEU A 106 28.62 28.50 34.81
N ILE A 107 29.12 29.69 34.45
CA ILE A 107 28.60 30.44 33.30
C ILE A 107 28.83 29.66 32.00
N GLN A 108 30.03 29.09 31.82
CA GLN A 108 30.36 28.33 30.62
C GLN A 108 29.49 27.07 30.50
N LEU A 109 29.26 26.38 31.61
CA LEU A 109 28.35 25.23 31.67
C LEU A 109 26.91 25.64 31.32
N GLN A 110 26.42 26.76 31.85
CA GLN A 110 25.07 27.25 31.54
C GLN A 110 24.88 27.53 30.04
N ILE A 111 25.90 28.08 29.38
CA ILE A 111 25.88 28.31 27.93
C ILE A 111 25.83 26.97 27.18
N GLN A 112 26.71 26.02 27.51
CA GLN A 112 26.74 24.70 26.87
C GLN A 112 25.42 23.94 27.07
N MET A 113 24.86 24.00 28.27
CA MET A 113 23.56 23.41 28.60
C MET A 113 22.44 24.00 27.74
N SER A 114 22.43 25.33 27.56
CA SER A 114 21.45 26.00 26.70
C SER A 114 21.58 25.56 25.23
N VAL A 115 22.80 25.37 24.73
CA VAL A 115 23.04 24.91 23.36
C VAL A 115 22.51 23.50 23.17
N TYR A 116 22.88 22.55 24.03
CA TYR A 116 22.43 21.16 23.89
C TYR A 116 20.93 20.99 24.12
N ASN A 117 20.31 21.77 25.01
CA ASN A 117 18.85 21.74 25.18
C ASN A 117 18.12 22.20 23.90
N GLU A 118 18.63 23.23 23.22
CA GLU A 118 18.06 23.69 21.96
C GLU A 118 18.29 22.67 20.83
N GLU A 119 19.46 22.03 20.77
CA GLU A 119 19.73 20.93 19.83
C GLU A 119 18.80 19.74 20.07
N LEU A 120 18.59 19.35 21.33
CA LEU A 120 17.68 18.27 21.72
C LEU A 120 16.25 18.57 21.28
N LYS A 121 15.78 19.80 21.52
CA LYS A 121 14.45 20.26 21.12
C LYS A 121 14.29 20.15 19.61
N LYS A 122 15.23 20.70 18.83
CA LYS A 122 15.18 20.65 17.36
C LYS A 122 15.19 19.21 16.83
N ALA A 123 16.07 18.36 17.35
CA ALA A 123 16.14 16.96 16.93
C ALA A 123 14.85 16.18 17.25
N THR A 124 14.24 16.47 18.41
CA THR A 124 12.96 15.85 18.81
C THR A 124 11.82 16.32 17.92
N GLU A 125 11.73 17.62 17.61
CA GLU A 125 10.73 18.18 16.70
C GLU A 125 10.88 17.62 15.28
N GLU A 126 12.12 17.46 14.79
CA GLU A 126 12.43 16.84 13.50
C GLU A 126 11.96 15.38 13.45
N ARG A 127 12.27 14.60 14.49
CA ARG A 127 11.82 13.21 14.63
C ARG A 127 10.30 13.10 14.66
N ASP A 128 9.64 13.94 15.44
CA ASP A 128 8.18 13.93 15.57
C ASP A 128 7.48 14.36 14.27
N ALA A 129 8.05 15.32 13.54
CA ALA A 129 7.57 15.73 12.22
C ALA A 129 7.74 14.61 11.20
N PHE A 130 8.90 13.95 11.21
CA PHE A 130 9.18 12.85 10.30
C PHE A 130 8.29 11.63 10.54
N MET A 131 8.01 11.29 11.80
CA MET A 131 7.07 10.21 12.16
C MET A 131 5.69 10.40 11.52
N LYS A 132 5.17 11.63 11.46
CA LYS A 132 3.88 11.94 10.80
C LYS A 132 3.93 11.68 9.29
N VAL A 133 5.08 11.93 8.66
CA VAL A 133 5.29 11.62 7.23
C VAL A 133 5.30 10.10 7.02
N ILE A 134 6.00 9.36 7.89
CA ILE A 134 6.03 7.90 7.84
C ILE A 134 4.61 7.32 7.97
N ASP A 135 3.83 7.78 8.94
CA ASP A 135 2.46 7.30 9.16
C ASP A 135 1.58 7.50 7.92
N THR A 136 1.67 8.67 7.29
CA THR A 136 0.93 8.98 6.06
C THR A 136 1.38 8.10 4.89
N ASP A 137 2.68 7.88 4.74
CA ASP A 137 3.22 7.02 3.69
C ASP A 137 2.84 5.54 3.90
N LYS A 138 2.77 5.10 5.15
CA LYS A 138 2.40 3.73 5.53
C LYS A 138 1.00 3.38 5.06
N GLU A 139 0.01 4.24 5.32
CA GLU A 139 -1.37 4.02 4.87
C GLU A 139 -1.46 3.87 3.34
N ARG A 140 -0.74 4.71 2.58
CA ARG A 140 -0.67 4.63 1.12
C ARG A 140 -0.04 3.32 0.66
N CYS A 141 1.06 2.93 1.30
CA CYS A 141 1.79 1.71 0.95
C CYS A 141 1.00 0.44 1.27
N ASP A 142 0.27 0.42 2.39
CA ASP A 142 -0.61 -0.69 2.75
C ASP A 142 -1.77 -0.83 1.75
N HIS A 143 -2.32 0.30 1.27
CA HIS A 143 -3.31 0.28 0.20
C HIS A 143 -2.75 -0.31 -1.11
N TYR A 144 -1.53 0.05 -1.51
CA TYR A 144 -0.89 -0.51 -2.71
C TYR A 144 -0.62 -2.01 -2.60
N LYS A 145 -0.12 -2.48 -1.44
CA LYS A 145 0.10 -3.90 -1.17
C LYS A 145 -1.20 -4.69 -1.28
N LEU A 146 -2.26 -4.22 -0.62
CA LEU A 146 -3.57 -4.86 -0.65
C LEU A 146 -4.15 -4.94 -2.07
N LYS A 147 -4.00 -3.87 -2.86
CA LYS A 147 -4.46 -3.85 -4.27
C LYS A 147 -3.64 -4.81 -5.14
N ASN A 148 -2.32 -4.82 -4.97
CA ASN A 148 -1.42 -5.72 -5.69
C ASN A 148 -1.76 -7.20 -5.43
N GLU A 149 -1.97 -7.58 -4.15
CA GLU A 149 -2.34 -8.95 -3.77
C GLU A 149 -3.70 -9.37 -4.34
N ARG A 150 -4.69 -8.48 -4.25
CA ARG A 150 -6.04 -8.75 -4.79
C ARG A 150 -6.02 -8.94 -6.30
N ASN A 151 -5.27 -8.09 -7.01
CA ASN A 151 -5.17 -8.17 -8.46
C ASN A 151 -4.40 -9.42 -8.89
N GLU A 152 -3.33 -9.78 -8.19
CA GLU A 152 -2.59 -11.03 -8.44
C GLU A 152 -3.48 -12.27 -8.27
N TYR A 153 -4.26 -12.33 -7.19
CA TYR A 153 -5.23 -13.39 -6.97
C TYR A 153 -6.31 -13.42 -8.07
N ALA A 154 -6.89 -12.26 -8.43
CA ALA A 154 -7.92 -12.17 -9.45
C ALA A 154 -7.40 -12.59 -10.84
N ILE A 155 -6.17 -12.20 -11.20
CA ILE A 155 -5.51 -12.60 -12.45
C ILE A 155 -5.38 -14.12 -12.50
N GLN A 156 -4.92 -14.76 -11.42
CA GLN A 156 -4.79 -16.22 -11.36
C GLN A 156 -6.15 -16.92 -11.56
N GLN A 157 -7.22 -16.41 -10.93
CA GLN A 157 -8.56 -16.98 -11.10
C GLN A 157 -9.07 -16.83 -12.54
N VAL A 158 -8.91 -15.65 -13.15
CA VAL A 158 -9.36 -15.41 -14.53
C VAL A 158 -8.57 -16.25 -15.54
N LYS A 159 -7.25 -16.41 -15.34
CA LYS A 159 -6.42 -17.29 -16.17
C LYS A 159 -6.91 -18.75 -16.09
N LYS A 160 -7.17 -19.23 -14.87
CA LYS A 160 -7.71 -20.58 -14.65
C LYS A 160 -9.07 -20.78 -15.29
N GLU A 161 -9.96 -19.78 -15.24
CA GLU A 161 -11.28 -19.87 -15.90
C GLU A 161 -11.15 -19.87 -17.43
N LEU A 162 -10.22 -19.09 -17.99
CA LEU A 162 -9.93 -19.07 -19.43
C LEU A 162 -9.36 -20.39 -19.98
N GLU A 163 -8.76 -21.22 -19.11
CA GLU A 163 -8.27 -22.56 -19.44
C GLU A 163 -9.38 -23.62 -19.48
N ASP A 164 -10.58 -23.35 -18.94
CA ASP A 164 -11.69 -24.30 -18.93
C ASP A 164 -12.23 -24.49 -20.38
N PRO A 165 -12.18 -25.72 -20.93
CA PRO A 165 -12.63 -26.00 -22.30
C PRO A 165 -14.14 -25.76 -22.52
N LYS A 166 -14.92 -25.60 -21.44
CA LYS A 166 -16.35 -25.24 -21.52
C LYS A 166 -16.56 -23.75 -21.78
N ILE A 167 -15.54 -22.91 -21.63
CA ILE A 167 -15.62 -21.47 -21.89
C ILE A 167 -15.40 -21.19 -23.38
N CYS A 168 -16.45 -20.68 -24.02
CA CYS A 168 -16.40 -19.91 -25.27
C CYS A 168 -16.83 -18.48 -24.92
#